data_AF-A0A5C8C0E2-F1
#
_entry.id   AF-A0A5C8C0E2-F1
#
_cell.length_a   1.000
_cell.length_b   1.000
_cell.length_c   1.000
_cell.angle_alpha   90.00
_cell.angle_beta   90.00
_cell.angle_gamma   90.00
#
_symmetry.space_group_name_H-M   'P 1'
#
loop_
_entity.id
_entity.type
_entity.pdbx_description
1 polymer ?
#
loop_
_entity_poly.entity_id
_entity_poly.type
_entity_poly.pdbx_seq_one_letter_code
_entity_poly.pdbx_strand_id
1 'polypeptide(L)'
;MFAYRRGSESTLRRDEVILLFALEVRGELQEPSRKLIASARHDGSWDRMVDAINGKEDPELESAIEASPEAKSMWSWLHTGEREPFVFRVAQVADSDRAKTIARLVDEIGKLD
;
A
#
# COMPACT_ATOMS: atom_id res chain seq x y z
N MET A 1 0.12 -4.39 -24.15
CA MET A 1 -1.34 -4.28 -23.98
C MET A 1 -1.62 -4.39 -22.49
N PHE A 2 -1.69 -3.27 -21.78
CA PHE A 2 -1.89 -3.28 -20.33
C PHE A 2 -3.38 -3.48 -20.08
N ALA A 3 -3.75 -4.66 -19.60
CA ALA A 3 -5.12 -5.02 -19.32
C ALA A 3 -5.63 -4.13 -18.19
N TYR A 4 -6.58 -3.26 -18.51
CA TYR A 4 -7.38 -2.53 -17.53
C TYR A 4 -8.26 -3.56 -16.82
N ARG A 5 -7.77 -4.13 -15.71
CA ARG A 5 -8.59 -5.01 -14.89
C ARG A 5 -9.55 -4.13 -14.12
N ARG A 6 -10.84 -4.29 -14.42
CA ARG A 6 -11.95 -3.73 -13.64
C ARG A 6 -11.85 -4.33 -12.23
N GLY A 7 -11.15 -3.63 -11.34
CA GLY A 7 -10.87 -4.04 -9.98
C GLY A 7 -10.29 -2.83 -9.25
N SER A 8 -10.83 -2.57 -8.08
CA SER A 8 -10.59 -1.48 -7.13
C SER A 8 -9.17 -1.47 -6.52
N GLU A 9 -8.16 -2.01 -7.20
CA GLU A 9 -6.78 -2.04 -6.74
C GLU A 9 -5.85 -1.51 -7.84
N SER A 10 -4.86 -0.69 -7.46
CA SER A 10 -3.81 -0.26 -8.39
C SER A 10 -3.03 -1.48 -8.89
N THR A 11 -2.69 -1.50 -10.18
CA THR A 11 -1.89 -2.59 -10.75
C THR A 11 -0.40 -2.43 -10.46
N LEU A 12 0.01 -1.31 -9.87
CA LEU A 12 1.40 -1.01 -9.59
C LEU A 12 1.93 -1.87 -8.45
N ARG A 13 3.04 -2.55 -8.71
CA ARG A 13 3.79 -3.25 -7.68
C ARG A 13 4.76 -2.31 -6.96
N ARG A 14 5.21 -2.70 -5.77
CA ARG A 14 6.17 -1.96 -4.95
C ARG A 14 7.44 -1.55 -5.71
N ASP A 15 8.06 -2.49 -6.43
CA ASP A 15 9.26 -2.25 -7.24
C ASP A 15 9.01 -1.20 -8.33
N GLU A 16 7.83 -1.23 -8.94
CA GLU A 16 7.40 -0.25 -9.93
C GLU A 16 7.17 1.12 -9.30
N VAL A 17 6.54 1.22 -8.12
CA VAL A 17 6.37 2.49 -7.41
C VAL A 17 7.71 3.13 -7.07
N ILE A 18 8.68 2.34 -6.56
CA ILE A 18 10.03 2.83 -6.25
C ILE A 18 10.71 3.38 -7.50
N LEU A 19 10.68 2.61 -8.59
CA LEU A 19 11.28 3.02 -9.86
C LEU A 19 10.62 4.29 -10.41
N LEU A 20 9.30 4.31 -10.45
CA LEU A 20 8.51 5.42 -10.99
C LEU A 20 8.70 6.70 -10.16
N PHE A 21 8.73 6.58 -8.83
CA PHE A 21 9.01 7.71 -7.94
C PHE A 21 10.43 8.26 -8.18
N ALA A 22 11.44 7.39 -8.31
CA ALA A 22 12.80 7.82 -8.61
C ALA A 22 12.91 8.53 -9.98
N LEU A 23 12.20 8.03 -11.00
CA LEU A 23 12.13 8.67 -12.33
C LEU A 23 11.37 9.99 -12.28
N GLU A 24 10.31 10.11 -11.48
CA GLU A 24 9.55 11.34 -11.27
C GLU A 24 10.44 12.43 -10.69
N VAL A 25 11.15 12.12 -9.61
CA VAL A 25 12.07 13.03 -8.92
C VAL A 25 13.20 13.50 -9.84
N ARG A 26 13.68 12.64 -10.74
CA ARG A 26 14.73 12.98 -11.72
C ARG A 26 14.22 13.71 -12.97
N GLY A 27 12.90 13.80 -13.17
CA GLY A 27 12.31 14.35 -14.38
C GLY A 27 12.46 13.44 -15.62
N GLU A 28 12.72 12.15 -15.41
CA GLU A 28 12.99 11.15 -16.47
C GLU A 28 11.75 10.34 -16.87
N LEU A 29 10.58 10.66 -16.29
CA LEU A 29 9.33 9.96 -16.59
C LEU A 29 8.96 10.03 -18.07
N GLN A 30 8.70 8.86 -18.64
CA GLN A 30 8.16 8.69 -19.98
C GLN A 30 6.63 8.78 -19.96
N GLU A 31 6.03 9.07 -21.12
CA GLU A 31 4.59 9.28 -21.26
C GLU A 31 3.72 8.10 -20.75
N PRO A 32 4.08 6.82 -20.99
CA PRO A 32 3.34 5.69 -20.42
C PRO A 32 3.38 5.68 -18.88
N SER A 33 4.54 5.95 -18.29
CA SER A 33 4.75 6.02 -16.85
C SER A 33 3.95 7.16 -16.22
N ARG A 34 3.89 8.33 -16.88
CA ARG A 34 3.04 9.45 -16.43
C ARG A 34 1.56 9.07 -16.38
N LYS A 35 1.07 8.30 -17.35
CA LYS A 35 -0.32 7.83 -17.37
C LYS A 35 -0.63 6.86 -16.23
N LEU A 36 0.31 5.97 -15.90
CA LEU A 36 0.18 5.08 -14.75
C LEU A 36 0.09 5.86 -13.44
N ILE A 37 1.00 6.81 -13.22
CA ILE A 37 0.99 7.69 -12.04
C ILE A 37 -0.30 8.51 -12.00
N ALA A 38 -0.74 9.08 -13.12
CA ALA A 38 -1.97 9.86 -13.18
C ALA A 38 -3.21 9.03 -12.81
N SER A 39 -3.28 7.77 -13.27
CA SER A 39 -4.36 6.85 -12.88
C SER A 39 -4.33 6.57 -11.38
N ALA A 40 -3.16 6.26 -10.83
CA ALA A 40 -2.98 5.99 -9.40
C ALA A 40 -3.17 7.25 -8.53
N ARG A 41 -2.98 8.45 -9.08
CA ARG A 41 -3.33 9.70 -8.39
C ARG A 41 -4.84 9.91 -8.36
N HIS A 42 -5.53 9.56 -9.45
CA HIS A 42 -6.98 9.69 -9.53
C HIS A 42 -7.72 8.79 -8.53
N ASP A 43 -7.19 7.59 -8.26
CA ASP A 43 -7.74 6.68 -7.25
C ASP A 43 -7.17 6.90 -5.83
N GLY A 44 -6.29 7.90 -5.67
CA GLY A 44 -5.66 8.25 -4.40
C GLY A 44 -4.65 7.22 -3.87
N SER A 45 -4.34 6.16 -4.63
CA SER A 45 -3.40 5.12 -4.21
C SER A 45 -1.94 5.57 -4.36
N TRP A 46 -1.62 6.45 -5.32
CA TRP A 46 -0.23 6.85 -5.61
C TRP A 46 0.46 7.43 -4.38
N ASP A 47 -0.11 8.47 -3.77
CA ASP A 47 0.50 9.15 -2.63
C ASP A 47 0.61 8.21 -1.41
N ARG A 48 -0.39 7.34 -1.21
CA ARG A 48 -0.35 6.31 -0.17
C ARG A 48 0.75 5.27 -0.41
N MET A 49 0.93 4.82 -1.65
CA MET A 49 1.99 3.87 -2.01
C MET A 49 3.37 4.50 -1.87
N VAL A 50 3.53 5.77 -2.24
CA VAL A 50 4.77 6.52 -2.02
C VAL A 50 5.07 6.68 -0.53
N ASP A 51 4.07 7.01 0.29
CA ASP A 51 4.19 7.05 1.74
C ASP A 51 4.62 5.69 2.33
N ALA A 52 3.98 4.60 1.88
CA ALA A 52 4.28 3.25 2.34
C ALA A 52 5.73 2.82 2.02
N ILE A 53 6.22 3.05 0.79
CA ILE A 53 7.62 2.71 0.44
C ILE A 53 8.65 3.57 1.18
N ASN A 54 8.25 4.74 1.68
CA ASN A 54 9.07 5.60 2.53
C ASN A 54 8.96 5.26 4.02
N GLY A 55 8.27 4.16 4.37
CA GLY A 55 8.16 3.66 5.74
C GLY A 55 7.18 4.42 6.62
N LYS A 56 6.26 5.19 6.02
CA LYS A 56 5.17 5.82 6.77
C LYS A 56 4.08 4.79 7.03
N GLU A 57 3.69 4.66 8.29
CA GLU A 57 2.61 3.78 8.73
C GLU A 57 1.24 4.31 8.29
N ASP A 58 0.26 3.42 8.15
CA ASP A 58 -1.12 3.77 7.80
C ASP A 58 -1.97 3.93 9.07
N PRO A 59 -2.51 5.12 9.39
CA PRO A 59 -3.20 5.36 10.66
C PRO A 59 -4.45 4.51 10.88
N GLU A 60 -5.15 4.13 9.81
CA GLU A 60 -6.34 3.28 9.90
C GLU A 60 -5.94 1.83 10.22
N LEU A 61 -4.86 1.36 9.62
CA LEU A 61 -4.27 0.06 9.95
C LEU A 61 -3.75 0.03 11.40
N GLU A 62 -3.01 1.05 11.83
CA GLU A 62 -2.51 1.15 13.21
C GLU A 62 -3.65 1.12 14.22
N SER A 63 -4.70 1.90 13.98
CA SER A 63 -5.87 1.95 14.86
C SER A 63 -6.58 0.59 14.94
N ALA A 64 -6.66 -0.14 13.82
CA ALA A 64 -7.29 -1.46 13.77
C ALA A 64 -6.44 -2.53 14.47
N ILE A 65 -5.11 -2.45 14.36
CA ILE A 65 -4.18 -3.32 15.09
C ILE A 65 -4.28 -3.07 16.59
N GLU A 66 -4.29 -1.82 17.03
CA GLU A 66 -4.42 -1.46 18.45
C GLU A 66 -5.71 -1.97 19.10
N ALA A 67 -6.78 -2.14 18.30
CA ALA A 67 -8.05 -2.68 18.75
C ALA A 67 -8.06 -4.23 18.88
N SER A 68 -7.08 -4.95 18.34
CA SER A 68 -6.95 -6.40 18.42
C SER A 68 -5.74 -6.79 19.28
N PRO A 69 -5.93 -7.38 20.48
CA PRO A 69 -4.81 -7.79 21.33
C PRO A 69 -3.81 -8.74 20.64
N GLU A 70 -4.31 -9.70 19.86
CA GLU A 70 -3.51 -10.69 19.14
C GLU A 70 -2.67 -10.02 18.06
N ALA A 71 -3.31 -9.21 17.19
CA ALA A 71 -2.62 -8.50 16.14
C ALA A 71 -1.62 -7.49 16.70
N LYS A 72 -1.98 -6.76 17.77
CA LYS A 72 -1.08 -5.83 18.46
C LYS A 72 0.17 -6.53 18.99
N SER A 73 0.00 -7.68 19.65
CA SER A 73 1.12 -8.46 20.16
C SER A 73 2.07 -8.80 19.01
N MET A 74 1.55 -9.40 17.94
CA MET A 74 2.38 -9.79 16.80
C MET A 74 3.02 -8.60 16.10
N TRP A 75 2.26 -7.54 15.83
CA TRP A 75 2.76 -6.33 15.18
C TRP A 75 3.93 -5.71 15.92
N SER A 76 3.91 -5.76 17.27
CA SER A 76 5.01 -5.25 18.10
C SER A 76 6.33 -6.02 17.92
N TRP A 77 6.28 -7.29 17.51
CA TRP A 77 7.45 -8.11 17.21
C TRP A 77 8.04 -7.83 15.83
N LEU A 78 7.20 -7.41 14.86
CA LEU A 78 7.64 -7.13 13.50
C LEU A 78 8.48 -5.86 13.44
N HIS A 79 9.61 -5.90 12.74
CA HIS A 79 10.39 -4.71 12.42
C HIS A 79 9.83 -3.98 11.19
N THR A 80 10.25 -2.74 10.93
CA THR A 80 9.70 -1.89 9.84
C THR A 80 9.66 -2.59 8.48
N GLY A 81 10.71 -3.35 8.12
CA GLY A 81 10.73 -4.10 6.86
C GLY A 81 9.71 -5.24 6.75
N GLU A 82 9.24 -5.80 7.86
CA GLU A 82 8.20 -6.85 7.91
C GLU A 82 6.80 -6.26 7.94
N ARG A 83 6.65 -5.04 8.49
CA ARG A 83 5.39 -4.28 8.50
C ARG A 83 5.07 -3.69 7.13
N GLU A 84 6.09 -3.27 6.39
CA GLU A 84 5.93 -2.57 5.12
C GLU A 84 5.04 -3.30 4.10
N PRO A 85 5.14 -4.62 3.89
CA PRO A 85 4.22 -5.34 3.00
C PRO A 85 2.74 -5.19 3.37
N PHE A 86 2.41 -5.16 4.67
CA PHE A 86 1.04 -4.96 5.15
C PHE A 86 0.56 -3.54 4.87
N VAL A 87 1.39 -2.54 5.18
CA VAL A 87 1.12 -1.13 4.91
C VAL A 87 0.94 -0.88 3.41
N PHE A 88 1.84 -1.41 2.59
CA PHE A 88 1.77 -1.28 1.13
C PHE A 88 0.49 -1.91 0.56
N ARG A 89 0.05 -3.05 1.13
CA ARG A 89 -1.21 -3.69 0.71
C ARG A 89 -2.44 -2.84 1.01
N VAL A 90 -2.43 -2.06 2.09
CA VAL A 90 -3.52 -1.09 2.39
C VAL A 90 -3.41 0.14 1.49
N ALA A 91 -2.20 0.54 1.12
CA ALA A 91 -1.96 1.69 0.25
C ALA A 91 -2.43 1.47 -1.20
N GLN A 92 -2.30 0.25 -1.73
CA GLN A 92 -2.63 -0.07 -3.13
C GLN A 92 -4.13 -0.22 -3.43
N VAL A 93 -4.98 -0.39 -2.40
CA VAL A 93 -6.42 -0.60 -2.60
C VAL A 93 -7.18 0.73 -2.64
N ALA A 94 -8.26 0.79 -3.41
CA ALA A 94 -9.17 1.94 -3.43
C ALA A 94 -9.89 2.10 -2.08
N ASP A 95 -10.33 3.32 -1.79
CA ASP A 95 -10.96 3.66 -0.51
C ASP A 95 -12.16 2.77 -0.16
N SER A 96 -12.95 2.37 -1.17
CA SER A 96 -14.10 1.48 -0.99
C SER A 96 -13.73 0.11 -0.41
N ASP A 97 -12.50 -0.36 -0.63
CA ASP A 97 -12.02 -1.67 -0.21
C ASP A 97 -11.02 -1.62 0.95
N ARG A 98 -10.62 -0.42 1.40
CA ARG A 98 -9.66 -0.23 2.48
C ARG A 98 -10.09 -0.90 3.77
N ALA A 99 -11.30 -0.61 4.26
CA ALA A 99 -11.80 -1.16 5.52
C ALA A 99 -11.83 -2.70 5.52
N LYS A 100 -12.26 -3.30 4.41
CA LYS A 100 -12.27 -4.76 4.23
C LYS A 100 -10.85 -5.32 4.22
N THR A 101 -9.93 -4.65 3.54
CA THR A 101 -8.52 -5.05 3.45
C THR A 101 -7.84 -4.99 4.81
N ILE A 102 -8.03 -3.90 5.55
CA ILE A 102 -7.50 -3.71 6.92
C ILE A 102 -8.02 -4.82 7.84
N ALA A 103 -9.34 -5.06 7.85
CA ALA A 103 -9.92 -6.11 8.69
C ALA A 103 -9.32 -7.50 8.40
N ARG A 104 -9.11 -7.83 7.12
CA ARG A 104 -8.44 -9.08 6.73
C ARG A 104 -6.98 -9.11 7.22
N LEU A 105 -6.24 -8.03 7.06
CA LEU A 105 -4.83 -7.98 7.45
C LEU A 105 -4.66 -8.10 8.96
N VAL A 106 -5.53 -7.47 9.76
CA VAL A 106 -5.51 -7.62 11.23
C VAL A 106 -5.71 -9.09 11.63
N ASP A 107 -6.65 -9.79 10.99
CA ASP A 107 -6.86 -11.23 11.21
C ASP A 107 -5.67 -12.09 10.77
N GLU A 108 -5.04 -11.77 9.62
CA GLU A 108 -3.81 -12.44 9.15
C GLU A 108 -2.65 -12.22 10.13
N ILE A 109 -2.42 -10.98 10.58
CA ILE A 109 -1.36 -10.61 11.53
C ILE A 109 -1.55 -11.31 12.86
N GLY A 110 -2.78 -11.35 13.39
CA GLY A 110 -3.09 -12.03 14.66
C GLY A 110 -2.90 -13.55 14.63
N LYS A 111 -2.68 -14.14 13.45
CA LYS A 111 -2.49 -15.58 13.24
C LYS A 111 -1.08 -15.96 12.79
N LEU A 112 -0.15 -15.00 12.69
CA LEU A 112 1.24 -15.31 12.42
C LEU A 112 1.81 -16.16 13.57
N ASP A 113 2.52 -17.23 13.25
CA ASP A 113 3.10 -18.21 14.18
C ASP A 113 4.62 -18.07 14.33
#